data_AF-A0A7X9HL29-F1
#
_entry.id   AF-A0A7X9HL29-F1
#
_cell.length_a   1.000
_cell.length_b   1.000
_cell.length_c   1.000
_cell.angle_alpha   90.00
_cell.angle_beta   90.00
_cell.angle_gamma   90.00
#
_symmetry.space_group_name_H-M   'P 1'
#
loop_
_entity.id
_entity.type
_entity.pdbx_description
1 polymer ?
#
loop_
_entity_poly.entity_id
_entity_poly.type
_entity_poly.pdbx_seq_one_letter_code
_entity_poly.pdbx_strand_id
1 'polypeptide(L)'
;MAFCPACGKEVTDSDARFCPSCGQRLDGVNRTETPPQPIGPGSPAPDARKRRRRRIVMIAVLAEIPIFVVVFFLAFSGKGCGHTEGSFVSKGQPLGDFTFTPTQCRSGQRMSFFGAILVGDGPTEGGLLVGEDAVKGKFVKLEVPGSCKPPDYEVCTELFIERSYCSVFEAYAKNTNTTVNDIRLVDGHLKLDCVFPEGGSVKADIKFENCN
;
A
#
# COMPACT_ATOMS: atom_id res chain seq x y z
N MET A 1 10.70 -36.27 -31.66
CA MET A 1 9.76 -35.34 -32.35
C MET A 1 8.40 -35.56 -31.72
N ALA A 2 7.80 -34.51 -31.16
CA ALA A 2 6.51 -34.57 -30.50
C ALA A 2 5.53 -33.64 -31.24
N PHE A 3 4.24 -34.02 -31.28
CA PHE A 3 3.19 -33.19 -31.87
C PHE A 3 2.30 -32.64 -30.75
N CYS A 4 1.89 -31.38 -30.85
CA CYS A 4 1.00 -30.79 -29.88
C CYS A 4 -0.40 -31.44 -29.97
N PRO A 5 -0.96 -31.99 -28.88
CA PRO A 5 -2.26 -32.66 -28.92
C PRO A 5 -3.43 -31.70 -29.17
N ALA A 6 -3.24 -30.40 -28.93
CA ALA A 6 -4.28 -29.40 -29.13
C ALA A 6 -4.35 -28.85 -30.56
N CYS A 7 -3.20 -28.66 -31.22
CA CYS A 7 -3.14 -28.01 -32.54
C CYS A 7 -2.51 -28.85 -33.66
N GLY A 8 -1.98 -30.04 -33.35
CA GLY A 8 -1.39 -30.96 -34.32
C GLY A 8 -0.05 -30.53 -34.93
N LYS A 9 0.49 -29.37 -34.54
CA LYS A 9 1.79 -28.89 -35.05
C LYS A 9 2.95 -29.62 -34.37
N GLU A 10 4.02 -29.82 -35.14
CA GLU A 10 5.28 -30.38 -34.67
C GLU A 10 5.97 -29.42 -33.70
N VAL A 11 6.50 -29.98 -32.60
CA VAL A 11 7.31 -29.28 -31.61
C VAL A 11 8.74 -29.79 -31.75
N THR A 12 9.62 -28.92 -32.26
CA THR A 12 11.02 -29.22 -32.54
C THR A 12 11.88 -29.32 -31.28
N ASP A 13 11.48 -28.67 -30.20
CA ASP A 13 12.17 -28.68 -28.91
C ASP A 13 11.57 -29.75 -27.98
N SER A 14 12.36 -30.76 -27.63
CA SER A 14 11.94 -31.86 -26.76
C SER A 14 11.71 -31.46 -25.30
N ASP A 15 12.24 -30.32 -24.86
CA ASP A 15 12.14 -29.82 -23.48
C ASP A 15 11.10 -28.68 -23.33
N ALA A 16 10.39 -28.33 -24.41
CA ALA A 16 9.37 -27.29 -24.39
C ALA A 16 8.20 -27.67 -23.47
N ARG A 17 7.97 -26.85 -22.43
CA ARG A 17 6.83 -27.01 -21.51
C ARG A 17 5.50 -26.55 -22.11
N PHE A 18 5.54 -25.72 -23.14
CA PHE A 18 4.37 -25.14 -23.80
C PHE A 18 4.55 -25.18 -25.31
N CYS A 19 3.46 -25.40 -26.04
CA CYS A 19 3.48 -25.36 -27.50
C CYS A 19 3.67 -23.91 -27.97
N PRO A 20 4.71 -23.61 -28.79
CA PRO A 20 4.97 -22.25 -29.26
C PRO A 20 3.89 -21.72 -30.22
N SER A 21 3.08 -22.60 -30.81
CA SER A 21 2.03 -22.20 -31.76
C SER A 21 0.69 -21.88 -31.10
N CYS A 22 0.35 -22.47 -29.96
CA CYS A 22 -0.97 -22.31 -29.34
C CYS A 22 -0.96 -22.08 -27.82
N GLY A 23 0.21 -22.14 -27.16
CA GLY A 23 0.34 -21.92 -25.72
C GLY A 23 -0.11 -23.09 -24.83
N GLN A 24 -0.62 -24.19 -25.39
CA GLN A 24 -1.02 -25.36 -24.61
C GLN A 24 0.19 -26.00 -23.90
N ARG A 25 0.04 -26.31 -22.63
CA ARG A 25 1.07 -26.98 -21.80
C ARG A 25 1.26 -28.44 -22.24
N LEU A 26 2.51 -28.89 -22.39
CA LEU A 26 2.90 -30.20 -22.95
C LEU A 26 3.25 -31.26 -21.88
N ASP A 27 2.85 -31.03 -20.63
CA ASP A 27 3.14 -31.93 -19.51
C ASP A 27 2.49 -33.31 -19.72
N GLY A 28 3.29 -34.36 -19.95
CA GLY A 28 2.83 -35.72 -19.60
C GLY A 28 3.22 -36.90 -20.47
N VAL A 29 3.93 -36.75 -21.59
CA VAL A 29 4.12 -37.91 -22.50
C VAL A 29 5.37 -38.76 -22.21
N ASN A 30 6.27 -38.34 -21.33
CA ASN A 30 7.50 -39.10 -21.04
C ASN A 30 7.86 -39.18 -19.55
N ARG A 31 6.94 -39.69 -18.74
CA ARG A 31 7.35 -40.38 -17.51
C ARG A 31 7.46 -41.86 -17.82
N THR A 32 8.67 -42.26 -18.19
CA THR A 32 9.11 -43.65 -18.15
C THR A 32 8.63 -44.26 -16.84
N GLU A 33 7.77 -45.26 -16.95
CA GLU A 33 7.28 -46.04 -15.82
C GLU A 33 8.46 -46.45 -14.96
N THR A 34 8.48 -45.96 -13.72
CA THR A 34 9.42 -46.45 -12.72
C THR A 34 9.10 -47.94 -12.50
N PRO A 35 10.06 -48.85 -12.62
CA PRO A 35 9.84 -50.27 -12.39
C PRO A 35 9.22 -50.49 -11.01
N PRO A 36 8.29 -51.46 -10.86
CA PRO A 36 7.68 -51.77 -9.58
C PRO A 36 8.77 -52.16 -8.57
N GLN A 37 8.86 -51.39 -7.48
CA GLN A 37 9.76 -51.72 -6.38
C GLN A 37 9.33 -53.05 -5.72
N PRO A 38 10.29 -53.92 -5.36
CA PRO A 38 10.02 -55.13 -4.59
C PRO A 38 9.33 -54.80 -3.28
N ILE A 39 8.26 -55.56 -2.98
CA ILE A 39 7.51 -55.51 -1.74
C ILE A 39 8.44 -55.94 -0.60
N GLY A 40 8.97 -54.97 0.15
CA GLY A 40 9.80 -55.20 1.32
C GLY A 40 9.00 -55.83 2.48
N PRO A 41 9.66 -56.60 3.36
CA PRO A 41 9.03 -57.28 4.48
C PRO A 41 8.28 -56.31 5.41
N GLY A 42 7.11 -56.77 5.86
CA GLY A 42 6.09 -56.01 6.56
C GLY A 42 6.64 -55.07 7.64
N SER A 43 6.21 -53.81 7.56
CA SER A 43 6.46 -52.82 8.59
C SER A 43 6.01 -53.34 9.95
N PRO A 44 6.84 -53.22 11.01
CA PRO A 44 6.46 -53.64 12.36
C PRO A 44 5.20 -52.89 12.80
N ALA A 45 4.30 -53.62 13.46
CA ALA A 45 3.03 -53.11 13.94
C ALA A 45 3.24 -51.81 14.76
N PRO A 46 2.49 -50.73 14.48
CA PRO A 46 2.70 -49.45 15.12
C PRO A 46 2.46 -49.56 16.62
N ASP A 47 3.53 -49.33 17.37
CA ASP A 47 3.59 -49.37 18.83
C ASP A 47 2.50 -48.49 19.46
N ALA A 48 1.52 -49.12 20.12
CA ALA A 48 0.29 -48.48 20.62
C ALA A 48 0.57 -47.32 21.59
N ARG A 49 1.72 -47.36 22.27
CA ARG A 49 2.19 -46.32 23.20
C ARG A 49 2.52 -45.00 22.48
N LYS A 50 3.03 -45.08 21.24
CA LYS A 50 3.36 -43.91 20.40
C LYS A 50 2.09 -43.20 19.91
N ARG A 51 0.98 -43.94 19.73
CA ARG A 51 -0.31 -43.41 19.26
C ARG A 51 -1.01 -42.54 20.30
N ARG A 52 -0.90 -42.89 21.60
CA ARG A 52 -1.50 -42.10 22.70
C ARG A 52 -0.74 -40.79 22.94
N ARG A 53 0.60 -40.81 22.91
CA ARG A 53 1.42 -39.60 23.03
C ARG A 53 1.19 -38.62 21.87
N ARG A 54 1.02 -39.13 20.64
CA ARG A 54 0.67 -38.30 19.47
C ARG A 54 -0.68 -37.58 19.62
N ARG A 55 -1.69 -38.23 20.22
CA ARG A 55 -2.99 -37.61 20.46
C ARG A 55 -2.93 -36.47 21.46
N ILE A 56 -2.18 -36.63 22.56
CA ILE A 56 -2.04 -35.59 23.59
C ILE A 56 -1.29 -34.37 23.02
N VAL A 57 -0.23 -34.59 22.24
CA VAL A 57 0.52 -33.51 21.60
C VAL A 57 -0.33 -32.74 20.59
N MET A 58 -1.16 -33.42 19.77
CA MET A 58 -2.05 -32.72 18.83
C MET A 58 -3.10 -31.84 19.53
N ILE A 59 -3.67 -32.30 20.64
CA ILE A 59 -4.66 -31.52 21.39
C ILE A 59 -4.01 -30.27 22.00
N ALA A 60 -2.81 -30.40 22.57
CA ALA A 60 -2.07 -29.26 23.13
C ALA A 60 -1.72 -28.21 22.05
N VAL A 61 -1.34 -28.63 20.84
CA VAL A 61 -1.04 -27.70 19.74
C VAL A 61 -2.29 -26.98 19.24
N LEU A 62 -3.43 -27.68 19.11
CA LEU A 62 -4.68 -27.07 18.64
C LEU A 62 -5.25 -26.04 19.62
N ALA A 63 -4.96 -26.16 20.91
CA ALA A 63 -5.42 -25.20 21.93
C ALA A 63 -4.70 -23.84 21.84
N GLU A 64 -3.46 -23.79 21.35
CA GLU A 64 -2.65 -22.57 21.27
C GLU A 64 -2.88 -21.78 19.97
N ILE A 65 -3.32 -22.44 18.89
CA ILE A 65 -3.59 -21.81 17.59
C ILE A 65 -4.58 -20.63 17.69
N PRO A 66 -5.75 -20.72 18.37
CA PRO A 66 -6.68 -19.59 18.42
C PRO A 66 -6.08 -18.38 19.15
N ILE A 67 -5.27 -18.61 20.20
CA ILE A 67 -4.59 -17.53 20.93
C ILE A 67 -3.57 -16.86 20.01
N PHE A 68 -2.74 -17.63 19.30
CA PHE A 68 -1.79 -17.09 18.33
C PHE A 68 -2.47 -16.34 17.19
N VAL A 69 -3.59 -16.85 16.66
CA VAL A 69 -4.34 -16.17 15.59
C VAL A 69 -4.91 -14.84 16.09
N VAL A 70 -5.46 -14.80 17.31
CA VAL A 70 -5.98 -13.54 17.90
C VAL A 70 -4.86 -12.55 18.15
N VAL A 71 -3.74 -12.97 18.75
CA VAL A 71 -2.59 -12.09 19.01
C VAL A 71 -1.98 -11.59 17.71
N PHE A 72 -1.84 -12.45 16.71
CA PHE A 72 -1.36 -12.06 15.39
C PHE A 72 -2.34 -11.07 14.73
N PHE A 73 -3.63 -11.38 14.72
CA PHE A 73 -4.62 -10.47 14.14
C PHE A 73 -4.65 -9.11 14.85
N LEU A 74 -4.58 -9.06 16.19
CA LEU A 74 -4.49 -7.79 16.92
C LEU A 74 -3.18 -7.05 16.66
N ALA A 75 -2.07 -7.76 16.47
CA ALA A 75 -0.77 -7.14 16.18
C ALA A 75 -0.65 -6.61 14.75
N PHE A 76 -1.36 -7.22 13.79
CA PHE A 76 -1.21 -6.94 12.35
C PHE A 76 -2.40 -6.19 11.72
N SER A 77 -3.60 -6.21 12.30
CA SER A 77 -4.78 -5.54 11.73
C SER A 77 -4.84 -4.03 11.95
N GLY A 78 -3.94 -3.45 12.75
CA GLY A 78 -3.97 -2.02 13.10
C GLY A 78 -2.97 -1.11 12.38
N LYS A 79 -2.08 -1.63 11.52
CA LYS A 79 -0.92 -0.87 11.00
C LYS A 79 -0.92 -0.60 9.49
N GLY A 80 -2.02 -0.90 8.80
CA GLY A 80 -2.09 -0.80 7.33
C GLY A 80 -2.65 0.50 6.77
N CYS A 81 -3.31 1.32 7.59
CA CYS A 81 -3.92 2.57 7.17
C CYS A 81 -3.03 3.72 7.63
N GLY A 82 -2.61 4.58 6.71
CA GLY A 82 -1.98 5.85 7.08
C GLY A 82 -2.88 6.62 8.04
N HIS A 83 -2.29 7.26 9.04
CA HIS A 83 -3.02 7.97 10.08
C HIS A 83 -2.82 9.47 9.91
N THR A 84 -3.89 10.24 9.99
CA THR A 84 -3.85 11.70 9.89
C THR A 84 -4.64 12.32 11.05
N GLU A 85 -4.05 13.33 11.70
CA GLU A 85 -4.69 14.08 12.78
C GLU A 85 -4.54 15.57 12.55
N GLY A 86 -5.51 16.35 13.01
CA GLY A 86 -5.49 17.81 12.93
C GLY A 86 -6.34 18.37 11.80
N SER A 87 -6.17 19.65 11.50
CA SER A 87 -6.99 20.33 10.50
C SER A 87 -6.28 21.50 9.85
N PHE A 88 -6.85 21.93 8.72
CA PHE A 88 -6.48 23.10 7.96
C PHE A 88 -7.69 24.03 7.89
N VAL A 89 -7.54 25.26 8.36
CA VAL A 89 -8.59 26.27 8.40
C VAL A 89 -8.18 27.43 7.50
N SER A 90 -9.02 27.73 6.52
CA SER A 90 -8.88 28.90 5.63
C SER A 90 -9.96 29.92 5.95
N LYS A 91 -9.60 31.21 5.92
CA LYS A 91 -10.54 32.33 6.00
C LYS A 91 -10.17 33.42 5.01
N GLY A 92 -11.15 33.98 4.31
CA GLY A 92 -10.98 35.10 3.38
C GLY A 92 -10.37 34.72 2.03
N GLN A 93 -10.14 35.71 1.18
CA GLN A 93 -9.56 35.52 -0.17
C GLN A 93 -8.04 35.26 -0.09
N PRO A 94 -7.45 34.52 -1.04
CA PRO A 94 -8.06 33.97 -2.26
C PRO A 94 -8.73 32.60 -2.07
N LEU A 95 -8.62 32.00 -0.89
CA LEU A 95 -8.99 30.60 -0.66
C LEU A 95 -10.46 30.39 -0.28
N GLY A 96 -11.12 31.44 0.21
CA GLY A 96 -12.44 31.35 0.81
C GLY A 96 -12.42 30.79 2.24
N ASP A 97 -13.61 30.62 2.79
CA ASP A 97 -13.83 30.13 4.15
C ASP A 97 -14.12 28.64 4.14
N PHE A 98 -13.22 27.82 4.67
CA PHE A 98 -13.46 26.39 4.82
C PHE A 98 -12.57 25.78 5.91
N THR A 99 -12.95 24.58 6.33
CA THR A 99 -12.12 23.72 7.20
C THR A 99 -11.95 22.38 6.51
N PHE A 100 -10.71 21.94 6.38
CA PHE A 100 -10.31 20.67 5.79
C PHE A 100 -9.69 19.80 6.89
N THR A 101 -10.21 18.59 7.02
CA THR A 101 -9.70 17.58 7.96
C THR A 101 -9.30 16.37 7.12
N PRO A 102 -7.99 16.08 6.96
CA PRO A 102 -7.57 14.94 6.17
C PRO A 102 -7.98 13.64 6.85
N THR A 103 -8.55 12.73 6.08
CA THR A 103 -8.95 11.40 6.53
C THR A 103 -8.05 10.31 5.98
N GLN A 104 -7.30 10.62 4.91
CA GLN A 104 -6.34 9.71 4.31
C GLN A 104 -5.05 10.48 3.98
N CYS A 105 -3.94 9.76 3.95
CA CYS A 105 -2.70 10.27 3.37
C CYS A 105 -2.01 9.25 2.46
N ARG A 106 -1.30 9.75 1.47
CA ARG A 106 -0.61 8.98 0.43
C ARG A 106 0.83 9.44 0.29
N SER A 107 1.75 8.53 -0.02
CA SER A 107 3.14 8.88 -0.29
C SER A 107 3.25 9.65 -1.62
N GLY A 108 4.05 10.71 -1.65
CA GLY A 108 4.36 11.48 -2.85
C GLY A 108 5.11 10.68 -3.92
N GLN A 109 5.69 9.53 -3.56
CA GLN A 109 6.54 8.71 -4.43
C GLN A 109 5.83 8.31 -5.73
N ARG A 110 4.52 8.01 -5.68
CA ARG A 110 3.75 7.64 -6.89
C ARG A 110 3.66 8.76 -7.93
N MET A 111 3.78 10.02 -7.51
CA MET A 111 3.80 11.17 -8.40
C MET A 111 5.19 11.79 -8.53
N SER A 112 6.24 11.02 -8.18
CA SER A 112 7.63 11.43 -8.33
C SER A 112 8.02 12.69 -7.53
N PHE A 113 7.48 12.89 -6.33
CA PHE A 113 7.99 13.89 -5.39
C PHE A 113 8.21 13.33 -3.98
N PHE A 114 9.05 14.00 -3.19
CA PHE A 114 9.30 13.63 -1.81
C PHE A 114 8.35 14.38 -0.87
N GLY A 115 7.44 13.65 -0.23
CA GLY A 115 6.40 14.22 0.62
C GLY A 115 5.18 13.31 0.79
N ALA A 116 4.06 13.90 1.17
CA ALA A 116 2.77 13.23 1.28
C ALA A 116 1.65 14.09 0.68
N ILE A 117 0.61 13.43 0.18
CA ILE A 117 -0.70 14.05 -0.08
C ILE A 117 -1.62 13.69 1.07
N LEU A 118 -2.35 14.67 1.58
CA LEU A 118 -3.41 14.51 2.56
C LEU A 118 -4.73 14.80 1.84
N VAL A 119 -5.69 13.88 1.88
CA VAL A 119 -6.96 14.00 1.16
C VAL A 119 -8.14 13.81 2.12
N GLY A 120 -9.27 14.40 1.77
CA GLY A 120 -10.54 14.16 2.46
C GLY A 120 -11.18 12.83 2.05
N ASP A 121 -12.41 12.60 2.51
CA ASP A 121 -13.20 11.40 2.24
C ASP A 121 -13.77 11.36 0.82
N GLY A 122 -13.92 12.52 0.18
CA GLY A 122 -14.55 12.67 -1.13
C GLY A 122 -13.64 13.25 -2.22
N PRO A 123 -13.98 13.03 -3.51
CA PRO A 123 -13.20 13.55 -4.65
C PRO A 123 -13.21 15.08 -4.76
N THR A 124 -14.10 15.75 -4.06
CA THR A 124 -14.23 17.22 -4.04
C THR A 124 -13.90 17.83 -2.69
N GLU A 125 -13.43 17.05 -1.71
CA GLU A 125 -13.13 17.59 -0.38
C GLU A 125 -11.81 18.34 -0.31
N GLY A 126 -11.09 18.42 -1.44
CA GLY A 126 -9.79 19.06 -1.54
C GLY A 126 -8.66 18.16 -1.08
N GLY A 127 -7.47 18.74 -1.03
CA GLY A 127 -6.24 18.02 -0.75
C GLY A 127 -5.11 18.96 -0.38
N LEU A 128 -4.15 18.45 0.38
CA LEU A 128 -2.94 19.15 0.76
C LEU A 128 -1.72 18.31 0.37
N LEU A 129 -0.89 18.84 -0.52
CA LEU A 129 0.40 18.26 -0.84
C LEU A 129 1.47 18.96 0.01
N VAL A 130 2.17 18.17 0.81
CA VAL A 130 3.26 18.62 1.67
C VAL A 130 4.52 17.92 1.23
N GLY A 131 5.55 18.66 0.83
CA GLY A 131 6.77 18.05 0.32
C GLY A 131 7.98 18.96 0.35
N GLU A 132 9.08 18.42 -0.17
CA GLU A 132 10.34 19.13 -0.33
C GLU A 132 10.91 18.85 -1.72
N ASP A 133 11.24 19.93 -2.42
CA ASP A 133 11.88 19.94 -3.73
C ASP A 133 13.34 20.35 -3.56
N ALA A 134 14.25 19.71 -4.29
CA ALA A 134 15.69 19.96 -4.14
C ALA A 134 16.11 21.39 -4.51
N VAL A 135 15.33 22.08 -5.34
CA VAL A 135 15.60 23.45 -5.81
C VAL A 135 14.77 24.47 -5.05
N LYS A 136 13.47 24.21 -4.89
CA LYS A 136 12.53 25.14 -4.26
C LYS A 136 12.47 25.01 -2.73
N GLY A 137 13.03 23.93 -2.18
CA GLY A 137 12.90 23.58 -0.78
C GLY A 137 11.50 23.08 -0.44
N LYS A 138 11.11 23.31 0.81
CA LYS A 138 9.80 22.89 1.36
C LYS A 138 8.66 23.63 0.69
N PHE A 139 7.62 22.90 0.28
CA PHE A 139 6.43 23.47 -0.33
C PHE A 139 5.14 22.89 0.27
N VAL A 140 4.09 23.70 0.21
CA VAL A 140 2.72 23.28 0.52
C VAL A 140 1.83 23.75 -0.62
N LYS A 141 1.10 22.81 -1.19
CA LYS A 141 0.13 23.07 -2.27
C LYS A 141 -1.23 22.59 -1.81
N LEU A 142 -2.23 23.44 -1.98
CA LEU A 142 -3.61 23.21 -1.57
C LEU A 142 -4.49 23.05 -2.81
N GLU A 143 -5.30 22.02 -2.82
CA GLU A 143 -6.44 21.87 -3.72
C GLU A 143 -7.69 22.38 -2.99
N VAL A 144 -8.32 23.43 -3.54
CA VAL A 144 -9.45 24.09 -2.87
C VAL A 144 -10.67 23.16 -2.87
N PRO A 145 -11.31 22.89 -1.72
CA PRO A 145 -12.52 22.06 -1.66
C PRO A 145 -13.62 22.57 -2.60
N GLY A 146 -14.27 21.66 -3.31
CA GLY A 146 -15.35 21.95 -4.27
C GLY A 146 -14.90 22.53 -5.60
N SER A 147 -13.60 22.74 -5.82
CA SER A 147 -13.08 23.35 -7.06
C SER A 147 -12.82 22.37 -8.20
N CYS A 148 -12.81 21.07 -7.92
CA CYS A 148 -12.53 20.02 -8.90
C CYS A 148 -13.66 19.88 -9.91
N LYS A 149 -13.31 19.79 -11.21
CA LYS A 149 -14.30 19.78 -12.30
C LYS A 149 -14.59 18.34 -12.80
N PRO A 150 -15.86 18.00 -13.10
CA PRO A 150 -16.23 16.74 -13.73
C PRO A 150 -15.68 16.65 -15.18
N PRO A 151 -15.55 15.45 -15.77
CA PRO A 151 -16.05 14.15 -15.26
C PRO A 151 -15.11 13.44 -14.27
N ASP A 152 -13.80 13.66 -14.36
CA ASP A 152 -12.81 12.83 -13.65
C ASP A 152 -12.34 13.44 -12.33
N TYR A 153 -12.71 14.70 -12.05
CA TYR A 153 -12.32 15.45 -10.84
C TYR A 153 -10.81 15.60 -10.64
N GLU A 154 -9.99 15.38 -11.68
CA GLU A 154 -8.53 15.52 -11.64
C GLU A 154 -8.06 16.99 -11.76
N VAL A 155 -8.93 17.89 -12.23
CA VAL A 155 -8.59 19.30 -12.44
C VAL A 155 -9.26 20.14 -11.34
N CYS A 156 -8.50 20.42 -10.29
CA CYS A 156 -8.91 21.28 -9.18
C CYS A 156 -8.23 22.65 -9.28
N THR A 157 -8.79 23.64 -8.57
CA THR A 157 -8.07 24.92 -8.35
C THR A 157 -6.98 24.66 -7.32
N GLU A 158 -5.75 24.90 -7.74
CA GLU A 158 -4.55 24.66 -6.92
C GLU A 158 -3.93 25.99 -6.51
N LEU A 159 -3.50 26.09 -5.25
CA LEU A 159 -2.80 27.25 -4.74
C LEU A 159 -1.52 26.82 -4.00
N PHE A 160 -0.41 27.49 -4.32
CA PHE A 160 0.85 27.33 -3.60
C PHE A 160 0.90 28.32 -2.43
N ILE A 161 1.13 27.80 -1.23
CA ILE A 161 1.32 28.63 -0.05
C ILE A 161 2.79 29.01 0.01
N GLU A 162 3.12 30.25 -0.34
CA GLU A 162 4.49 30.72 -0.23
C GLU A 162 4.88 30.95 1.23
N ARG A 163 6.12 30.59 1.55
CA ARG A 163 6.71 30.80 2.88
C ARG A 163 6.73 32.27 3.28
N SER A 164 6.82 33.18 2.32
CA SER A 164 6.83 34.64 2.50
C SER A 164 5.54 35.15 3.16
N TYR A 165 4.42 34.46 3.00
CA TYR A 165 3.11 34.84 3.57
C TYR A 165 2.92 34.34 5.01
N CYS A 166 3.89 33.62 5.58
CA CYS A 166 3.69 32.86 6.81
C CYS A 166 4.63 33.29 7.92
N SER A 167 4.05 33.52 9.10
CA SER A 167 4.81 33.69 10.35
C SER A 167 5.32 32.35 10.88
N VAL A 168 4.56 31.28 10.63
CA VAL A 168 4.96 29.88 10.89
C VAL A 168 4.81 29.09 9.60
N PHE A 169 5.91 28.50 9.12
CA PHE A 169 5.92 27.63 7.95
C PHE A 169 6.76 26.38 8.23
N GLU A 170 6.14 25.39 8.85
CA GLU A 170 6.75 24.11 9.18
C GLU A 170 6.10 23.01 8.35
N ALA A 171 6.66 22.75 7.17
CA ALA A 171 6.37 21.57 6.38
C ALA A 171 7.52 20.57 6.56
N TYR A 172 7.23 19.39 7.09
CA TYR A 172 8.23 18.36 7.31
C TYR A 172 7.68 17.00 6.89
N ALA A 173 8.44 16.31 6.05
CA ALA A 173 8.19 14.94 5.65
C ALA A 173 9.49 14.15 5.79
N LYS A 174 9.39 12.89 6.21
CA LYS A 174 10.52 11.96 6.30
C LYS A 174 10.10 10.58 5.82
N ASN A 175 11.02 9.90 5.15
CA ASN A 175 10.85 8.47 4.87
C ASN A 175 10.94 7.69 6.18
N THR A 176 10.05 6.72 6.33
CA THR A 176 10.17 5.67 7.35
C THR A 176 11.18 4.60 6.90
N ASN A 177 11.37 3.57 7.71
CA ASN A 177 12.11 2.36 7.29
C ASN A 177 11.22 1.29 6.65
N THR A 178 9.92 1.56 6.48
CA THR A 178 8.92 0.60 6.01
C THR A 178 8.58 0.85 4.55
N THR A 179 8.47 -0.23 3.78
CA THR A 179 8.00 -0.20 2.39
C THR A 179 6.80 -1.12 2.26
N VAL A 180 5.76 -0.66 1.56
CA VAL A 180 4.57 -1.46 1.24
C VAL A 180 4.33 -1.35 -0.25
N ASN A 181 4.32 -2.48 -0.97
CA ASN A 181 4.17 -2.52 -2.43
C ASN A 181 5.16 -1.59 -3.16
N ASP A 182 6.45 -1.65 -2.77
CA ASP A 182 7.54 -0.83 -3.31
C ASP A 182 7.41 0.70 -3.10
N ILE A 183 6.42 1.14 -2.32
CA ILE A 183 6.26 2.52 -1.89
C ILE A 183 6.80 2.69 -0.47
N ARG A 184 7.70 3.65 -0.30
CA ARG A 184 8.24 4.02 1.00
C ARG A 184 7.18 4.81 1.76
N LEU A 185 6.87 4.37 2.98
CA LEU A 185 5.93 5.11 3.81
C LEU A 185 6.56 6.41 4.30
N VAL A 186 5.75 7.46 4.40
CA VAL A 186 6.18 8.80 4.79
C VAL A 186 5.46 9.22 6.07
N ASP A 187 6.22 9.77 7.01
CA ASP A 187 5.70 10.44 8.21
C ASP A 187 5.99 11.93 8.12
N GLY A 188 5.23 12.74 8.84
CA GLY A 188 5.49 14.17 8.89
C GLY A 188 4.49 14.99 9.69
N HIS A 189 4.65 16.30 9.58
CA HIS A 189 3.72 17.26 10.13
C HIS A 189 3.71 18.52 9.27
N LEU A 190 2.59 19.23 9.37
CA LEU A 190 2.36 20.51 8.73
C LEU A 190 1.84 21.49 9.78
N LYS A 191 2.58 22.57 10.02
CA LYS A 191 2.14 23.68 10.85
C LYS A 191 2.28 25.00 10.10
N LEU A 192 1.16 25.70 9.94
CA LEU A 192 1.06 26.95 9.19
C LEU A 192 0.34 28.02 10.01
N ASP A 193 0.84 29.25 9.93
CA ASP A 193 0.12 30.46 10.31
C ASP A 193 0.46 31.57 9.31
N CYS A 194 -0.41 31.73 8.31
CA CYS A 194 -0.19 32.55 7.13
C CYS A 194 -1.27 33.62 6.96
N VAL A 195 -0.86 34.78 6.46
CA VAL A 195 -1.75 35.90 6.12
C VAL A 195 -1.43 36.33 4.69
N PHE A 196 -2.45 36.30 3.83
CA PHE A 196 -2.33 36.63 2.42
C PHE A 196 -2.51 38.14 2.18
N PRO A 197 -1.83 38.72 1.17
CA PRO A 197 -1.95 40.14 0.85
C PRO A 197 -3.39 40.54 0.45
N GLU A 198 -4.19 39.61 -0.05
CA GLU A 198 -5.61 39.80 -0.41
C GLU A 198 -6.56 39.81 0.81
N GLY A 199 -6.04 39.66 2.03
CA GLY A 199 -6.80 39.78 3.28
C GLY A 199 -7.30 38.45 3.87
N GLY A 200 -6.91 37.30 3.32
CA GLY A 200 -7.19 36.00 3.90
C GLY A 200 -6.11 35.51 4.86
N SER A 201 -6.40 34.40 5.53
CA SER A 201 -5.47 33.72 6.43
C SER A 201 -5.66 32.21 6.39
N VAL A 202 -4.58 31.49 6.67
CA VAL A 202 -4.58 30.04 6.78
C VAL A 202 -3.90 29.64 8.09
N LYS A 203 -4.52 28.69 8.80
CA LYS A 203 -3.92 28.02 9.94
C LYS A 203 -4.01 26.52 9.75
N ALA A 204 -2.91 25.83 9.98
CA ALA A 204 -2.87 24.37 9.92
C ALA A 204 -2.03 23.83 11.08
N ASP A 205 -2.48 22.72 11.65
CA ASP A 205 -1.69 21.89 12.56
C ASP A 205 -2.13 20.45 12.28
N ILE A 206 -1.36 19.76 11.45
CA ILE A 206 -1.65 18.42 10.95
C ILE A 206 -0.45 17.52 11.19
N LYS A 207 -0.70 16.30 11.64
CA LYS A 207 0.29 15.22 11.74
C LYS A 207 -0.15 14.08 10.85
N PHE A 208 0.80 13.43 10.22
CA PHE A 208 0.53 12.27 9.38
C PHE A 208 1.61 11.21 9.55
N GLU A 209 1.18 9.95 9.58
CA GLU A 209 2.03 8.79 9.85
C GLU A 209 1.72 7.66 8.88
N ASN A 210 2.75 6.93 8.47
CA ASN A 210 2.66 5.74 7.62
C ASN A 210 1.90 5.98 6.30
N CYS A 211 2.06 7.15 5.66
CA CYS A 211 1.38 7.46 4.40
C CYS A 211 1.92 6.61 3.25
N ASN A 212 1.03 5.89 2.57
CA ASN A 212 1.32 4.93 1.50
C ASN A 212 0.73 5.39 0.17
#